data_AF-A0A920Q4U8-F1
#
_entry.id   AF-A0A920Q4U8-F1
#
_cell.length_a   1.000
_cell.length_b   1.000
_cell.length_c   1.000
_cell.angle_alpha   90.00
_cell.angle_beta   90.00
_cell.angle_gamma   90.00
#
_symmetry.space_group_name_H-M   'P 1'
#
loop_
_entity.id
_entity.type
_entity.pdbx_description
1 polymer ?
#
loop_
_entity_poly.entity_id
_entity_poly.type
_entity_poly.pdbx_seq_one_letter_code
_entity_poly.pdbx_strand_id
1 'polypeptide(L)'
;MTATRALVVEITRGDRVESRHEVDVAVVDVEGRLVRAHGHAARDVMPRSAAKPIQALPYWALEPPTPLVWATSSWPWPARATTANLVTLKRYWPG
;
A
#
# COMPACT_ATOMS: atom_id res chain seq x y z
N MET A 1 -18.91 10.34 13.82
CA MET A 1 -18.48 8.92 13.83
C MET A 1 -17.56 8.69 15.02
N THR A 2 -17.69 7.55 15.69
CA THR A 2 -16.85 7.20 16.84
C THR A 2 -15.73 6.27 16.36
N ALA A 3 -14.48 6.66 16.58
CA ALA A 3 -13.34 5.78 16.32
C ALA A 3 -13.25 4.72 17.43
N THR A 4 -13.01 3.46 17.08
CA THR A 4 -12.69 2.43 18.07
C THR A 4 -11.20 2.47 18.41
N ARG A 5 -10.72 1.58 19.30
CA ARG A 5 -9.28 1.37 19.50
C ARG A 5 -8.54 1.01 18.19
N ALA A 6 -7.24 1.24 18.18
CA ALA A 6 -6.34 0.82 17.10
C ALA A 6 -6.40 -0.70 16.90
N LEU A 7 -6.10 -1.14 15.67
CA LEU A 7 -6.12 -2.56 15.31
C LEU A 7 -4.75 -3.18 15.52
N VAL A 8 -4.72 -4.48 15.79
CA VAL A 8 -3.50 -5.28 15.73
C VAL A 8 -3.53 -6.09 14.45
N VAL A 9 -2.52 -5.89 13.60
CA VAL A 9 -2.35 -6.61 12.34
C VAL A 9 -1.19 -7.59 12.49
N GLU A 10 -1.44 -8.85 12.16
CA GLU A 10 -0.44 -9.89 12.11
C GLU A 10 0.05 -10.07 10.67
N ILE A 11 1.36 -10.09 10.48
CA ILE A 11 1.99 -10.48 9.23
C ILE A 11 2.51 -11.89 9.40
N THR A 12 2.05 -12.81 8.55
CA THR A 12 2.40 -14.22 8.62
C THR A 12 3.29 -14.65 7.45
N ARG A 13 4.15 -15.65 7.71
CA ARG A 13 4.93 -16.36 6.70
C ARG A 13 4.65 -17.85 6.83
N GLY A 14 3.77 -18.35 5.97
CA GLY A 14 3.12 -19.64 6.20
C GLY A 14 2.30 -19.59 7.48
N ASP A 15 2.43 -20.60 8.32
CA ASP A 15 1.65 -20.73 9.56
C ASP A 15 2.28 -19.99 10.77
N ARG A 16 3.38 -19.26 10.54
CA ARG A 16 4.08 -18.50 11.59
C ARG A 16 3.76 -17.02 11.51
N VAL A 17 3.39 -16.40 12.64
CA VAL A 17 3.36 -14.95 12.79
C VAL A 17 4.79 -14.41 12.81
N GLU A 18 5.15 -13.62 11.81
CA GLU A 18 6.48 -13.00 11.68
C GLU A 18 6.54 -11.69 12.44
N SER A 19 5.46 -10.90 12.43
CA SER A 19 5.37 -9.65 13.17
C SER A 19 3.94 -9.25 13.49
N ARG A 20 3.79 -8.41 14.51
CA ARG A 20 2.51 -7.79 14.94
C ARG A 20 2.69 -6.28 14.98
N HIS A 21 1.71 -5.56 14.46
CA HIS A 21 1.75 -4.10 14.39
C HIS A 21 0.44 -3.53 14.92
N GLU A 22 0.53 -2.50 15.74
CA GLU A 22 -0.63 -1.67 16.09
C GLU A 22 -0.82 -0.62 15.00
N VAL A 23 -2.04 -0.47 14.50
CA VAL A 23 -2.35 0.31 13.30
C VAL A 23 -3.58 1.18 13.50
N ASP A 24 -3.42 2.47 13.22
CA ASP A 24 -4.51 3.42 13.01
C ASP A 24 -5.03 3.26 11.56
N VAL A 25 -6.36 3.16 11.38
CA VAL A 25 -7.00 2.91 10.08
C VAL A 25 -8.03 3.99 9.78
N ALA A 26 -7.99 4.52 8.56
CA ALA A 26 -9.00 5.41 7.99
C ALA A 26 -9.57 4.79 6.72
N VAL A 27 -10.90 4.65 6.64
CA VAL A 27 -11.63 4.29 5.43
C VAL A 27 -12.38 5.52 4.96
N VAL A 28 -12.14 5.94 3.73
CA VAL A 28 -12.76 7.13 3.13
C VAL A 28 -13.59 6.75 1.90
N ASP A 29 -14.63 7.54 1.60
CA ASP A 29 -15.40 7.43 0.35
C ASP A 29 -14.68 8.13 -0.83
N VAL A 30 -15.32 8.14 -1.99
CA VAL A 30 -14.75 8.72 -3.23
C VAL A 30 -14.68 10.25 -3.19
N GLU A 31 -15.49 10.89 -2.34
CA GLU A 31 -15.40 12.33 -2.06
C GLU A 31 -14.40 12.66 -0.94
N GLY A 32 -13.70 11.65 -0.41
CA GLY A 32 -12.69 11.81 0.64
C GLY A 32 -13.26 11.96 2.04
N ARG A 33 -14.56 11.69 2.26
CA ARG A 33 -15.16 11.72 3.60
C ARG A 33 -14.82 10.45 4.35
N LEU A 34 -14.48 10.59 5.62
CA LEU A 34 -14.21 9.45 6.50
C LEU A 34 -15.50 8.65 6.74
N VAL A 35 -15.49 7.36 6.41
CA VAL A 35 -16.61 6.41 6.54
C VAL A 35 -16.41 5.46 7.73
N ARG A 36 -15.16 5.12 8.06
CA ARG A 36 -14.81 4.35 9.26
C ARG A 36 -13.41 4.70 9.75
N ALA A 37 -13.22 4.65 11.07
CA ALA A 37 -11.90 4.79 11.70
C ALA A 37 -11.69 3.81 12.85
N HIS A 38 -10.45 3.34 12.96
CA HIS A 38 -9.93 2.60 14.11
C HIS A 38 -8.65 3.30 14.58
N GLY A 39 -8.54 3.62 15.85
CA GLY A 39 -7.45 4.42 16.39
C GLY A 39 -7.53 5.90 15.96
N HIS A 40 -6.38 6.56 15.83
CA HIS A 40 -6.30 7.99 15.52
C HIS A 40 -6.05 8.27 14.03
N ALA A 41 -7.12 8.23 13.23
CA ALA A 41 -7.08 8.44 11.78
C ALA A 41 -6.50 9.79 11.31
N ALA A 42 -6.45 10.80 12.18
CA ALA A 42 -5.91 12.13 11.88
C ALA A 42 -4.43 12.30 12.28
N ARG A 43 -3.77 11.22 12.74
CA ARG A 43 -2.36 11.26 13.11
C ARG A 43 -1.50 11.53 11.87
N ASP A 44 -0.65 12.54 11.95
CA ASP A 44 0.36 12.77 10.94
C ASP A 44 1.38 11.63 10.92
N VAL A 45 1.61 11.07 9.73
CA VAL A 45 2.59 10.00 9.51
C VAL A 45 3.38 10.33 8.25
N MET A 46 4.68 10.03 8.25
CA MET A 46 5.45 10.11 7.01
C MET A 46 5.05 8.96 6.10
N PRO A 47 4.47 9.23 4.91
CA PRO A 47 4.11 8.17 3.99
C PRO A 47 5.42 7.60 3.43
N ARG A 48 5.82 6.43 3.94
CA ARG A 48 7.02 5.71 3.47
C ARG A 48 6.76 5.19 2.05
N SER A 49 7.18 3.95 1.80
CA SER A 49 6.89 3.21 0.57
C SER A 49 5.41 3.13 0.15
N ALA A 50 4.45 3.54 0.99
CA ALA A 50 3.03 3.66 0.65
C ALA A 50 2.73 4.81 -0.33
N ALA A 51 3.61 5.81 -0.45
CA ALA A 51 3.41 6.93 -1.39
C ALA A 51 3.63 6.56 -2.87
N LYS A 52 4.07 5.35 -3.21
CA LYS A 52 4.40 4.98 -4.61
C LYS A 52 3.29 5.26 -5.64
N PRO A 53 1.98 5.05 -5.36
CA PRO A 53 0.94 5.37 -6.33
C PRO A 53 0.92 6.86 -6.70
N ILE A 54 1.15 7.76 -5.75
CA ILE A 54 1.16 9.22 -6.02
C ILE A 54 2.37 9.62 -6.87
N GLN A 55 3.49 8.87 -6.76
CA GLN A 55 4.70 9.09 -7.57
C GLN A 55 4.50 8.73 -9.05
N ALA A 56 3.48 7.93 -9.38
CA ALA A 56 3.17 7.55 -10.76
C ALA A 56 2.22 8.55 -11.48
N LEU A 57 1.52 9.41 -10.73
CA LEU A 57 0.56 10.37 -11.31
C LEU A 57 1.19 11.32 -12.34
N PRO A 58 2.40 11.89 -12.12
CA PRO A 58 3.03 12.77 -13.11
C PRO A 58 3.35 12.04 -14.42
N TYR A 59 3.64 10.74 -14.36
CA TYR A 59 3.96 9.95 -15.56
C TYR A 59 2.73 9.75 -16.45
N TRP A 60 1.56 9.56 -15.84
CA TRP A 60 0.31 9.39 -16.58
C TRP A 60 -0.19 10.69 -17.23
N ALA A 61 0.11 11.83 -16.63
CA ALA A 61 -0.40 13.12 -17.07
C ALA A 61 0.35 13.75 -18.24
N LEU A 62 1.55 13.25 -18.62
CA LEU A 62 2.47 14.00 -19.45
C LEU A 62 2.67 13.55 -20.92
N GLU A 63 2.40 12.32 -21.38
CA GLU A 63 2.46 11.96 -22.82
C GLU A 63 1.64 10.66 -23.15
N PRO A 64 1.16 10.45 -24.41
CA PRO A 64 0.54 9.18 -24.81
C PRO A 64 1.58 8.04 -24.75
N PRO A 65 1.30 6.87 -24.14
CA PRO A 65 2.34 5.89 -23.88
C PRO A 65 2.84 5.26 -25.18
N THR A 66 4.14 5.41 -25.44
CA THR A 66 4.95 4.37 -26.10
C THR A 66 4.68 3.03 -25.39
N PRO A 67 4.73 1.87 -26.07
CA PRO A 67 4.35 0.61 -25.44
C PRO A 67 5.25 0.33 -24.24
N LEU A 68 4.69 0.50 -23.04
CA LEU A 68 5.34 0.13 -21.78
C LEU A 68 5.52 -1.38 -21.75
N VAL A 69 6.77 -1.83 -21.83
CA VAL A 69 7.14 -3.17 -21.41
C VAL A 69 7.12 -3.18 -19.88
N TRP A 70 6.10 -3.81 -19.30
CA TRP A 70 6.08 -4.11 -17.87
C TRP A 70 7.10 -5.22 -17.59
N ALA A 71 8.06 -4.97 -16.69
CA ALA A 71 8.84 -6.04 -16.08
C ALA A 71 8.29 -6.23 -14.66
N THR A 72 7.40 -7.19 -14.48
CA THR A 72 7.03 -7.65 -13.14
C THR A 72 8.23 -8.42 -12.60
N SER A 73 8.90 -7.89 -11.57
CA SER A 73 9.79 -8.75 -10.78
C SER A 73 8.92 -9.68 -9.93
N SER A 74 8.70 -10.89 -10.42
CA SER A 74 8.09 -11.95 -9.64
C SER A 74 9.10 -12.45 -8.62
N TRP A 75 8.94 -12.07 -7.36
CA TRP A 75 9.52 -12.84 -6.26
C TRP A 75 8.67 -14.10 -6.07
N PRO A 76 9.25 -15.31 -5.99
CA PRO A 76 8.47 -16.52 -5.75
C PRO A 76 7.93 -16.50 -4.31
N TRP A 77 6.68 -16.10 -4.14
CA TRP A 77 5.95 -16.27 -2.89
C TRP A 77 5.31 -17.67 -2.86
N PRO A 78 5.30 -18.39 -1.73
CA PRO A 78 4.50 -19.60 -1.58
C PRO A 78 3.01 -19.28 -1.77
N ALA A 79 2.28 -20.21 -2.40
CA ALA A 79 0.99 -20.04 -3.08
C ALA A 79 -0.25 -19.62 -2.22
N ARG A 80 -0.07 -19.00 -1.05
CA ARG A 80 -1.19 -18.61 -0.16
C ARG A 80 -1.08 -17.19 0.43
N ALA A 81 -0.33 -16.29 -0.21
CA ALA A 81 -0.33 -14.88 0.17
C ALA A 81 -1.46 -14.14 -0.58
N THR A 82 -2.51 -13.72 0.13
CA THR A 82 -3.47 -12.73 -0.39
C THR A 82 -2.78 -11.37 -0.31
N THR A 83 -2.08 -11.00 -1.38
CA THR A 83 -1.27 -9.78 -1.44
C THR A 83 -2.15 -8.57 -1.75
N ALA A 84 -2.23 -7.64 -0.81
CA ALA A 84 -2.64 -6.27 -1.08
C ALA A 84 -1.75 -5.69 -2.19
N ASN A 85 -2.35 -5.05 -3.18
CA ASN A 85 -1.68 -4.48 -4.36
C ASN A 85 -0.49 -3.58 -3.97
N LEU A 86 0.71 -4.17 -3.91
CA LEU A 86 1.95 -3.47 -3.62
C LEU A 86 2.68 -3.28 -4.95
N VAL A 87 2.21 -2.31 -5.74
CA VAL A 87 2.93 -1.88 -6.96
C VAL A 87 4.23 -1.21 -6.52
N THR A 88 5.31 -1.98 -6.51
CA THR A 88 6.66 -1.47 -6.30
C THR A 88 7.22 -1.09 -7.66
N LEU A 89 7.10 0.19 -8.04
CA LEU A 89 7.86 0.74 -9.16
C LEU A 89 9.34 0.83 -8.73
N LYS A 90 10.15 -0.14 -9.15
CA LYS A 90 11.61 -0.12 -8.98
C LYS A 90 12.22 0.17 -10.34
N ARG A 91 12.68 1.41 -10.56
CA ARG A 91 13.51 1.76 -11.72
C ARG A 91 14.87 1.07 -11.53
N TYR A 92 15.20 0.11 -12.39
CA TYR A 92 16.58 -0.33 -12.58
C TYR A 92 17.18 0.49 -13.72
N TRP A 93 18.34 1.11 -13.47
CA TRP A 93 19.18 1.65 -14.52
C TRP A 93 20.17 0.55 -14.94
N PRO A 94 20.28 0.19 -16.23
CA PRO A 94 21.35 -0.67 -16.69
C PRO A 94 22.59 0.21 -16.96
N GLY A 95 23.67 -0.04 -16.20
CA GLY A 95 25.00 0.55 -16.43
C GLY A 95 25.33 1.72 -15.53
#